data_AF-A0AAE2SAI8-F1
#
_entry.id   AF-A0AAE2SAI8-F1
#
_cell.length_a   1.000
_cell.length_b   1.000
_cell.length_c   1.000
_cell.angle_alpha   90.00
_cell.angle_beta   90.00
_cell.angle_gamma   90.00
#
_symmetry.space_group_name_H-M   'P 1'
#
loop_
_entity.id
_entity.type
_entity.pdbx_description
1 polymer ?
#
loop_
_entity_poly.entity_id
_entity_poly.type
_entity_poly.pdbx_seq_one_letter_code
_entity_poly.pdbx_strand_id
1 'polypeptide(L)'
;MAILSLICCSGFAGAQLPFHASPQVTETGIDTWNFDWDGQSGITYFIQYSFDLQSWSYMPVIESGANVPIGYGFQSDDEKLFMRLHYTDAPTSSPHSDDFDSDGISNWDEVRVGGTGTSPLIADTNGDGIRDDGLVYAAQNDPDGAGLAAAFDVDLTGRWDFEQLNGNTYTNSADTNYHATIGGSVPVDNEGSISKAAQYDADGDWLKIDPRIFSQSTQNSISMWFCLENDFVQNKVTSIASARRTAFWSYNTVNSTTPQLVLSAFKAVNNLDQQKIILTTYNNGIQSDLIVALVPQDKFIDDAKWHQLTFV
;
A
#
# COMPACT_ATOMS: atom_id res chain seq x y z
N MET A 1 -22.26 37.76 -11.18
CA MET A 1 -22.05 37.23 -12.55
C MET A 1 -20.72 36.50 -12.52
N ALA A 2 -20.76 35.18 -12.34
CA ALA A 2 -19.58 34.32 -12.32
C ALA A 2 -19.86 33.22 -13.34
N ILE A 3 -19.00 33.15 -14.35
CA ILE A 3 -19.06 32.20 -15.45
C ILE A 3 -18.41 30.90 -14.94
N LEU A 4 -19.18 29.82 -14.89
CA LEU A 4 -18.66 28.48 -14.64
C LEU A 4 -18.34 27.85 -16.01
N SER A 5 -17.06 27.67 -16.30
CA SER A 5 -16.60 26.95 -17.49
C SER A 5 -16.57 25.44 -17.20
N LEU A 6 -17.37 24.68 -17.93
CA LEU A 6 -17.34 23.22 -17.95
C LEU A 6 -16.29 22.79 -18.99
N ILE A 7 -15.21 22.15 -18.56
CA ILE A 7 -14.27 21.47 -19.45
C ILE A 7 -14.80 20.06 -19.64
N CYS A 8 -15.44 19.80 -20.79
CA CYS A 8 -15.72 18.44 -21.23
C CYS A 8 -14.47 17.89 -21.92
N CYS A 9 -13.77 16.94 -21.28
CA CYS A 9 -12.88 16.02 -21.97
C CYS A 9 -13.59 14.68 -22.18
N SER A 10 -13.47 14.17 -23.39
CA SER A 10 -14.19 13.06 -23.98
C SER A 10 -13.63 11.69 -23.64
N GLY A 11 -14.53 10.72 -23.43
CA GLY A 11 -14.45 9.40 -24.05
C GLY A 11 -14.03 8.23 -23.16
N PHE A 12 -15.03 7.46 -22.70
CA PHE A 12 -15.07 6.00 -22.73
C PHE A 12 -16.55 5.57 -22.70
N ALA A 13 -17.01 4.85 -23.71
CA ALA A 13 -18.35 4.29 -23.75
C ALA A 13 -18.36 2.94 -23.02
N GLY A 14 -18.15 2.97 -21.70
CA GLY A 14 -18.72 1.95 -20.81
C GLY A 14 -20.21 2.25 -20.67
N ALA A 15 -21.06 1.23 -20.48
CA ALA A 15 -22.46 1.48 -20.14
C ALA A 15 -22.48 2.39 -18.90
N GLN A 16 -22.96 3.62 -19.06
CA GLN A 16 -23.06 4.54 -17.94
C GLN A 16 -24.12 3.95 -17.01
N LEU A 17 -23.72 3.65 -15.77
CA LEU A 17 -24.64 3.18 -14.74
C LEU A 17 -25.85 4.12 -14.68
N PRO A 18 -27.05 3.60 -14.36
CA PRO A 18 -28.26 4.41 -14.33
C PRO A 18 -28.07 5.59 -13.39
N PHE A 19 -28.63 6.73 -13.79
CA PHE A 19 -28.56 7.94 -12.99
C PHE A 19 -29.19 7.72 -11.62
N HIS A 20 -28.44 8.04 -10.56
CA HIS A 20 -28.96 8.20 -9.21
C HIS A 20 -29.10 9.67 -8.86
N ALA A 21 -30.23 10.01 -8.23
CA ALA A 21 -30.36 11.29 -7.56
C ALA A 21 -29.30 11.41 -6.44
N SER A 22 -28.90 12.63 -6.13
CA SER A 22 -27.91 12.85 -5.06
C SER A 22 -28.43 12.32 -3.73
N PRO A 23 -27.64 11.51 -3.00
CA PRO A 23 -28.02 11.04 -1.68
C PRO A 23 -28.16 12.22 -0.71
N GLN A 24 -28.96 12.04 0.33
CA GLN A 24 -29.26 13.05 1.34
C GLN A 24 -28.67 12.63 2.69
N VAL A 25 -28.15 13.59 3.45
CA VAL A 25 -27.75 13.40 4.84
C VAL A 25 -28.73 14.18 5.71
N THR A 26 -29.37 13.49 6.66
CA THR A 26 -30.33 14.10 7.58
C THR A 26 -29.90 13.86 9.02
N GLU A 27 -29.83 14.92 9.83
CA GLU A 27 -29.64 14.81 11.28
C GLU A 27 -30.95 14.28 11.91
N THR A 28 -30.87 13.18 12.66
CA THR A 28 -32.03 12.52 13.29
C THR A 28 -31.99 12.58 14.82
N GLY A 29 -30.85 12.98 15.39
CA GLY A 29 -30.63 13.21 16.81
C GLY A 29 -29.24 13.79 17.05
N ILE A 30 -28.89 14.05 18.30
CA ILE A 30 -27.54 14.53 18.66
C ILE A 30 -26.50 13.52 18.15
N ASP A 31 -25.57 13.99 17.34
CA ASP A 31 -24.49 13.22 16.71
C ASP A 31 -24.97 11.97 15.94
N THR A 32 -26.25 11.96 15.54
CA THR A 32 -26.90 10.81 14.91
C THR A 32 -27.52 11.25 13.59
N TRP A 33 -27.10 10.58 12.52
CA TRP A 33 -27.35 10.98 11.15
C TRP A 33 -27.91 9.81 10.36
N ASN A 34 -28.60 10.10 9.26
CA ASN A 34 -29.07 9.12 8.31
C ASN A 34 -28.63 9.52 6.90
N PHE A 35 -28.04 8.57 6.17
CA PHE A 35 -27.65 8.71 4.77
C PHE A 35 -28.68 8.01 3.89
N ASP A 36 -29.48 8.77 3.14
CA ASP A 36 -30.63 8.30 2.36
C ASP A 36 -30.37 8.36 0.86
N TRP A 37 -30.78 7.33 0.12
CA TRP A 37 -30.73 7.29 -1.34
C TRP A 37 -31.89 6.46 -1.94
N ASP A 38 -32.12 6.63 -3.25
CA ASP A 38 -33.10 5.83 -3.98
C ASP A 38 -32.47 4.49 -4.41
N GLY A 39 -32.90 3.38 -3.81
CA GLY A 39 -32.38 2.04 -4.11
C GLY A 39 -33.06 1.44 -5.35
N GLN A 40 -32.40 1.50 -6.50
CA GLN A 40 -32.87 0.98 -7.79
C GLN A 40 -32.69 -0.55 -7.91
N SER A 41 -33.72 -1.22 -8.42
CA SER A 41 -33.67 -2.68 -8.62
C SER A 41 -32.53 -3.09 -9.55
N GLY A 42 -31.76 -4.09 -9.13
CA GLY A 42 -30.62 -4.61 -9.89
C GLY A 42 -29.30 -3.87 -9.65
N ILE A 43 -29.29 -2.90 -8.73
CA ILE A 43 -28.08 -2.21 -8.29
C ILE A 43 -27.71 -2.67 -6.88
N THR A 44 -26.42 -2.92 -6.65
CA THR A 44 -25.84 -3.09 -5.33
C THR A 44 -25.08 -1.83 -4.92
N TYR A 45 -25.28 -1.41 -3.67
CA TYR A 45 -24.76 -0.17 -3.10
C TYR A 45 -23.79 -0.44 -1.97
N PHE A 46 -22.76 0.39 -1.94
CA PHE A 46 -21.75 0.53 -0.91
C PHE A 46 -21.69 2.00 -0.50
N ILE A 47 -21.19 2.27 0.70
CA ILE A 47 -20.97 3.64 1.18
C ILE A 47 -19.49 3.82 1.42
N GLN A 48 -18.91 4.87 0.85
CA GLN A 48 -17.57 5.32 1.21
C GLN A 48 -17.65 6.59 2.05
N TYR A 49 -16.71 6.74 2.97
CA TYR A 49 -16.56 7.93 3.78
C TYR A 49 -15.12 8.46 3.76
N SER A 50 -14.97 9.74 4.08
CA SER A 50 -13.70 10.43 4.15
C SER A 50 -13.78 11.59 5.15
N PHE A 51 -12.66 11.90 5.79
CA PHE A 51 -12.53 13.06 6.68
C PHE A 51 -11.85 14.26 5.99
N ASP A 52 -11.21 14.04 4.84
CA ASP A 52 -10.33 15.00 4.17
C ASP A 52 -10.56 15.14 2.64
N LEU A 53 -11.54 14.40 2.09
CA LEU A 53 -11.86 14.25 0.67
C LEU A 53 -10.77 13.59 -0.19
N GLN A 54 -9.65 13.19 0.40
CA GLN A 54 -8.52 12.56 -0.30
C GLN A 54 -8.52 11.06 -0.08
N SER A 55 -8.66 10.64 1.18
CA SER A 55 -8.59 9.24 1.58
C SER A 55 -9.98 8.74 1.91
N TRP A 56 -10.36 7.65 1.26
CA TRP A 56 -11.72 7.11 1.29
C TRP A 56 -11.68 5.67 1.79
N SER A 57 -12.57 5.35 2.73
CA SER A 57 -12.76 4.00 3.27
C SER A 57 -14.20 3.57 3.11
N TYR A 58 -14.46 2.27 3.10
CA TYR A 58 -15.82 1.74 3.04
C TYR A 58 -16.45 1.65 4.42
N MET A 59 -17.75 1.96 4.50
CA MET A 59 -18.60 1.60 5.63
C MET A 59 -18.96 0.11 5.54
N PRO A 60 -19.20 -0.58 6.67
CA PRO A 60 -19.53 -2.00 6.71
C PRO A 60 -21.00 -2.26 6.32
N VAL A 61 -21.36 -1.89 5.09
CA VAL A 61 -22.74 -1.95 4.58
C VAL A 61 -22.75 -2.30 3.09
N ILE A 62 -23.60 -3.26 2.74
CA ILE A 62 -23.88 -3.67 1.36
C ILE A 62 -25.39 -3.79 1.22
N GLU A 63 -25.97 -2.99 0.33
CA GLU A 63 -27.44 -2.91 0.15
C GLU A 63 -27.85 -3.23 -1.29
N SER A 64 -28.91 -4.01 -1.45
CA SER A 64 -29.48 -4.29 -2.77
C SER A 64 -30.68 -3.39 -3.01
N GLY A 65 -30.70 -2.68 -4.13
CA GLY A 65 -31.85 -1.86 -4.50
C GLY A 65 -33.05 -2.69 -4.93
N ALA A 66 -34.25 -2.16 -4.65
CA ALA A 66 -35.53 -2.80 -4.93
C ALA A 66 -36.61 -1.80 -5.41
N ASN A 67 -36.18 -0.68 -6.00
CA ASN A 67 -36.98 0.50 -6.35
C ASN A 67 -37.68 1.16 -5.15
N VAL A 68 -36.98 1.23 -4.01
CA VAL A 68 -37.45 1.87 -2.77
C VAL A 68 -36.32 2.68 -2.14
N PRO A 69 -36.61 3.76 -1.39
CA PRO A 69 -35.59 4.47 -0.64
C PRO A 69 -34.90 3.56 0.37
N ILE A 70 -33.58 3.71 0.51
CA ILE A 70 -32.74 3.03 1.48
C ILE A 70 -32.06 4.10 2.33
N GLY A 71 -31.91 3.83 3.63
CA GLY A 71 -31.25 4.71 4.58
C GLY A 71 -30.25 3.94 5.43
N TYR A 72 -29.08 4.53 5.66
CA TYR A 72 -28.07 4.01 6.58
C TYR A 72 -27.86 4.99 7.73
N GLY A 73 -28.21 4.56 8.93
CA GLY A 73 -28.03 5.33 10.15
C GLY A 73 -26.60 5.20 10.68
N PHE A 74 -25.99 6.32 11.07
CA PHE A 74 -24.64 6.35 11.62
C PHE A 74 -24.52 7.42 12.71
N GLN A 75 -23.48 7.29 13.54
CA GLN A 75 -23.12 8.28 14.55
C GLN A 75 -21.78 8.90 14.20
N SER A 76 -21.65 10.20 14.44
CA SER A 76 -20.42 10.95 14.20
C SER A 76 -20.45 12.24 15.01
N ASP A 77 -19.43 12.43 15.85
CA ASP A 77 -19.11 13.68 16.53
C ASP A 77 -17.94 14.44 15.87
N ASP A 78 -17.36 13.88 14.80
CA ASP A 78 -16.31 14.51 14.02
C ASP A 78 -16.74 15.85 13.40
N GLU A 79 -15.82 16.83 13.38
CA GLU A 79 -16.07 18.16 12.81
C GLU A 79 -16.40 18.12 11.31
N LYS A 80 -15.95 17.07 10.60
CA LYS A 80 -16.14 16.88 9.16
C LYS A 80 -16.31 15.40 8.86
N LEU A 81 -17.33 15.05 8.11
CA LEU A 81 -17.49 13.72 7.53
C LEU A 81 -18.08 13.89 6.13
N PHE A 82 -17.39 13.33 5.14
CA PHE A 82 -17.84 13.29 3.76
C PHE A 82 -18.25 11.86 3.43
N MET A 83 -19.38 11.70 2.75
CA MET A 83 -19.90 10.40 2.35
C MET A 83 -20.27 10.41 0.89
N ARG A 84 -20.09 9.27 0.22
CA ARG A 84 -20.57 9.07 -1.15
C ARG A 84 -21.10 7.67 -1.33
N LEU A 85 -22.05 7.55 -2.24
CA LEU A 85 -22.59 6.27 -2.68
C LEU A 85 -21.66 5.72 -3.76
N HIS A 86 -21.26 4.46 -3.61
CA HIS A 86 -20.53 3.69 -4.62
C HIS A 86 -21.39 2.47 -4.99
N TYR A 87 -21.47 2.09 -6.26
CA TYR A 87 -22.46 1.10 -6.69
C TYR A 87 -22.11 0.42 -8.00
N THR A 88 -22.73 -0.74 -8.23
CA THR A 88 -22.55 -1.60 -9.40
C THR A 88 -23.87 -2.20 -9.86
N ASP A 89 -23.99 -2.50 -11.15
CA ASP A 89 -25.09 -3.26 -11.75
C ASP A 89 -24.71 -4.74 -11.98
N ALA A 90 -23.63 -5.20 -11.34
CA ALA A 90 -23.21 -6.61 -11.35
C ALA A 90 -24.37 -7.52 -10.89
N PRO A 91 -24.79 -8.50 -11.73
CA PRO A 91 -25.85 -9.42 -11.36
C PRO A 91 -25.46 -10.28 -10.15
N THR A 92 -26.30 -10.30 -9.12
CA THR A 92 -26.03 -11.03 -7.88
C THR A 92 -27.32 -11.56 -7.26
N SER A 93 -27.20 -12.67 -6.53
CA SER A 93 -28.22 -13.14 -5.57
C SER A 93 -27.75 -13.09 -4.12
N SER A 94 -26.47 -12.78 -3.89
CA SER A 94 -25.83 -12.83 -2.57
C SER A 94 -24.64 -11.86 -2.53
N PRO A 95 -24.91 -10.54 -2.55
CA PRO A 95 -23.88 -9.51 -2.75
C PRO A 95 -22.82 -9.48 -1.65
N HIS A 96 -23.07 -10.07 -0.49
CA HIS A 96 -22.08 -10.14 0.59
C HIS A 96 -21.02 -11.22 0.33
N SER A 97 -21.41 -12.36 -0.25
CA SER A 97 -20.54 -13.51 -0.49
C SER A 97 -19.95 -13.55 -1.89
N ASP A 98 -20.51 -12.77 -2.81
CA ASP A 98 -19.97 -12.62 -4.15
C ASP A 98 -18.66 -11.82 -4.11
N ASP A 99 -17.89 -11.96 -5.18
CA ASP A 99 -16.61 -11.29 -5.44
C ASP A 99 -16.79 -10.55 -6.77
N PHE A 100 -17.08 -9.25 -6.70
CA PHE A 100 -17.53 -8.48 -7.86
C PHE A 100 -16.41 -8.06 -8.80
N ASP A 101 -15.19 -7.89 -8.31
CA ASP A 101 -14.03 -7.53 -9.13
C ASP A 101 -13.12 -8.73 -9.43
N SER A 102 -13.47 -9.91 -8.92
CA SER A 102 -12.81 -11.18 -9.19
C SER A 102 -11.35 -11.18 -8.72
N ASP A 103 -11.10 -10.58 -7.56
CA ASP A 103 -9.80 -10.55 -6.92
C ASP A 103 -9.55 -11.81 -6.06
N GLY A 104 -10.60 -12.43 -5.52
CA GLY A 104 -10.53 -13.59 -4.63
C GLY A 104 -11.02 -13.33 -3.19
N ILE A 105 -11.38 -12.10 -2.85
CA ILE A 105 -11.99 -11.71 -1.57
C ILE A 105 -13.49 -11.47 -1.80
N SER A 106 -14.34 -11.91 -0.87
CA SER A 106 -15.77 -11.58 -0.97
C SER A 106 -16.04 -10.13 -0.59
N ASN A 107 -17.01 -9.49 -1.24
CA ASN A 107 -17.36 -8.08 -1.01
C ASN A 107 -17.55 -7.72 0.48
N TRP A 108 -18.11 -8.62 1.30
CA TRP A 108 -18.28 -8.38 2.74
C TRP A 108 -16.96 -8.40 3.51
N ASP A 109 -16.05 -9.30 3.14
CA ASP A 109 -14.74 -9.44 3.78
C ASP A 109 -13.85 -8.24 3.52
N GLU A 110 -14.10 -7.52 2.42
CA GLU A 110 -13.43 -6.28 2.10
C GLU A 110 -13.93 -5.09 2.92
N VAL A 111 -15.25 -4.94 3.06
CA VAL A 111 -15.86 -3.72 3.66
C VAL A 111 -16.16 -3.83 5.16
N ARG A 112 -16.21 -5.05 5.73
CA ARG A 112 -16.56 -5.23 7.15
C ARG A 112 -15.51 -4.62 8.07
N VAL A 113 -15.92 -4.30 9.30
CA VAL A 113 -14.98 -3.91 10.37
C VAL A 113 -14.02 -5.07 10.64
N GLY A 114 -12.71 -4.82 10.54
CA GLY A 114 -11.67 -5.85 10.66
C GLY A 114 -11.53 -6.76 9.43
N GLY A 115 -12.10 -6.35 8.29
CA GLY A 115 -11.82 -6.90 6.96
C GLY A 115 -10.50 -6.41 6.37
N THR A 116 -10.27 -6.65 5.08
CA THR A 116 -9.06 -6.20 4.36
C THR A 116 -9.05 -4.69 4.13
N GLY A 117 -10.22 -4.05 4.07
CA GLY A 117 -10.34 -2.61 3.78
C GLY A 117 -10.12 -2.27 2.31
N THR A 118 -10.23 -3.26 1.43
CA THR A 118 -10.08 -3.14 -0.03
C THR A 118 -11.41 -2.74 -0.70
N SER A 119 -11.39 -2.56 -2.00
CA SER A 119 -12.52 -2.08 -2.78
C SER A 119 -13.21 -3.24 -3.48
N PRO A 120 -14.50 -3.51 -3.19
CA PRO A 120 -15.26 -4.63 -3.78
C PRO A 120 -15.63 -4.45 -5.25
N LEU A 121 -14.94 -3.57 -5.97
CA LEU A 121 -15.21 -3.19 -7.37
C LEU A 121 -13.91 -2.91 -8.14
N ILE A 122 -12.75 -3.03 -7.48
CA ILE A 122 -11.45 -2.76 -8.06
C ILE A 122 -10.49 -3.80 -7.49
N ALA A 123 -10.13 -4.80 -8.32
CA ALA A 123 -9.32 -5.93 -7.89
C ALA A 123 -7.90 -5.59 -7.39
N ASP A 124 -7.48 -4.34 -7.52
CA ASP A 124 -6.19 -3.76 -7.09
C ASP A 124 -6.51 -2.33 -6.62
N THR A 125 -6.92 -2.20 -5.35
CA THR A 125 -7.49 -0.97 -4.81
C THR A 125 -6.52 0.19 -4.84
N ASN A 126 -5.24 -0.07 -4.62
CA ASN A 126 -4.21 0.95 -4.50
C ASN A 126 -3.46 1.21 -5.83
N GLY A 127 -3.70 0.39 -6.86
CA GLY A 127 -3.12 0.51 -8.19
C GLY A 127 -1.64 0.15 -8.24
N ASP A 128 -1.17 -0.66 -7.30
CA ASP A 128 0.22 -1.10 -7.20
C ASP A 128 0.53 -2.30 -8.11
N GLY A 129 -0.46 -2.78 -8.88
CA GLY A 129 -0.39 -3.89 -9.82
C GLY A 129 -0.39 -5.27 -9.17
N ILE A 130 -0.70 -5.37 -7.87
CA ILE A 130 -0.97 -6.58 -7.11
C ILE A 130 -2.45 -6.58 -6.75
N ARG A 131 -3.06 -7.75 -6.78
CA ARG A 131 -4.47 -7.87 -6.41
C ARG A 131 -4.65 -7.76 -4.90
N ASP A 132 -5.81 -7.26 -4.51
CA ASP A 132 -6.19 -7.04 -3.11
C ASP A 132 -6.22 -8.33 -2.29
N ASP A 133 -6.50 -9.49 -2.92
CA ASP A 133 -6.36 -10.82 -2.31
C ASP A 133 -4.91 -11.18 -1.92
N GLY A 134 -3.96 -10.31 -2.23
CA GLY A 134 -2.58 -10.49 -1.87
C GLY A 134 -2.00 -11.78 -2.46
N LEU A 135 -2.56 -12.30 -3.57
CA LEU A 135 -2.11 -13.50 -4.29
C LEU A 135 -2.61 -14.87 -3.77
N VAL A 136 -3.91 -15.06 -3.51
CA VAL A 136 -4.42 -16.35 -2.98
C VAL A 136 -4.21 -17.53 -3.93
N TYR A 137 -4.14 -17.33 -5.25
CA TYR A 137 -3.83 -18.42 -6.19
C TYR A 137 -2.45 -18.36 -6.84
N ALA A 138 -1.82 -17.18 -6.91
CA ALA A 138 -0.50 -17.02 -7.48
C ALA A 138 0.61 -17.13 -6.43
N ALA A 139 0.52 -16.56 -5.22
CA ALA A 139 1.62 -16.65 -4.22
C ALA A 139 1.69 -17.96 -3.48
N GLN A 140 0.57 -18.68 -3.35
CA GLN A 140 0.65 -20.10 -3.00
C GLN A 140 1.45 -20.90 -4.06
N ASN A 141 1.63 -20.34 -5.26
CA ASN A 141 2.44 -20.87 -6.36
C ASN A 141 3.59 -19.93 -6.80
N ASP A 142 3.97 -18.88 -6.03
CA ASP A 142 4.99 -17.90 -6.44
C ASP A 142 6.23 -17.94 -5.53
N PRO A 143 7.06 -18.99 -5.64
CA PRO A 143 8.32 -19.08 -4.91
C PRO A 143 9.49 -18.31 -5.55
N ASP A 144 9.31 -17.58 -6.67
CA ASP A 144 10.40 -16.93 -7.41
C ASP A 144 10.05 -15.57 -8.07
N GLY A 145 8.80 -15.14 -7.95
CA GLY A 145 8.26 -13.97 -8.59
C GLY A 145 7.52 -14.16 -9.91
N ALA A 146 7.25 -15.39 -10.33
CA ALA A 146 6.51 -15.72 -11.54
C ALA A 146 5.02 -15.34 -11.43
N GLY A 147 4.66 -14.25 -12.10
CA GLY A 147 3.26 -13.81 -12.22
C GLY A 147 3.00 -12.36 -11.82
N LEU A 148 4.03 -11.63 -11.36
CA LEU A 148 3.91 -10.17 -11.25
C LEU A 148 3.48 -9.58 -12.59
N ALA A 149 2.67 -8.51 -12.53
CA ALA A 149 2.28 -7.77 -13.70
C ALA A 149 3.51 -7.41 -14.53
N ALA A 150 3.46 -7.59 -15.85
CA ALA A 150 4.60 -7.38 -16.75
C ALA A 150 5.25 -5.99 -16.60
N ALA A 151 4.53 -5.00 -16.05
CA ALA A 151 5.05 -3.69 -15.70
C ALA A 151 6.20 -3.72 -14.67
N PHE A 152 6.24 -4.74 -13.79
CA PHE A 152 7.28 -4.92 -12.79
C PHE A 152 8.50 -5.70 -13.27
N ASP A 153 8.42 -6.36 -14.43
CA ASP A 153 9.45 -7.31 -14.90
C ASP A 153 10.32 -6.75 -16.05
N VAL A 154 10.07 -5.51 -16.49
CA VAL A 154 10.84 -4.87 -17.57
C VAL A 154 12.10 -4.23 -17.01
N ASP A 155 13.27 -4.60 -17.54
CA ASP A 155 14.57 -4.02 -17.22
C ASP A 155 14.99 -4.11 -15.73
N LEU A 156 14.43 -5.06 -14.97
CA LEU A 156 14.86 -5.32 -13.60
C LEU A 156 16.33 -5.77 -13.58
N THR A 157 17.15 -5.04 -12.82
CA THR A 157 18.53 -5.44 -12.52
C THR A 157 18.64 -6.19 -11.19
N GLY A 158 17.65 -6.04 -10.31
CA GLY A 158 17.61 -6.67 -8.99
C GLY A 158 16.21 -6.95 -8.49
N ARG A 159 16.00 -8.17 -7.96
CA ARG A 159 14.78 -8.57 -7.27
C ARG A 159 15.09 -9.56 -6.15
N TRP A 160 14.61 -9.26 -4.94
CA TRP A 160 14.72 -10.11 -3.76
C TRP A 160 13.34 -10.32 -3.15
N ASP A 161 12.88 -11.55 -3.16
CA ASP A 161 11.57 -11.99 -2.65
C ASP A 161 11.62 -12.48 -1.20
N PHE A 162 12.83 -12.67 -0.65
CA PHE A 162 13.08 -13.19 0.69
C PHE A 162 12.54 -14.61 0.95
N GLU A 163 12.30 -15.39 -0.12
CA GLU A 163 11.68 -16.72 0.00
C GLU A 163 12.57 -17.77 0.66
N GLN A 164 13.86 -17.70 0.33
CA GLN A 164 14.86 -18.62 0.86
C GLN A 164 16.17 -17.88 1.13
N LEU A 165 16.62 -17.98 2.38
CA LEU A 165 17.96 -17.59 2.77
C LEU A 165 18.93 -18.76 2.53
N ASN A 166 19.88 -18.61 1.62
CA ASN A 166 20.94 -19.59 1.37
C ASN A 166 22.23 -19.17 2.10
N GLY A 167 22.44 -19.73 3.30
CA GLY A 167 23.50 -19.27 4.19
C GLY A 167 23.20 -17.85 4.68
N ASN A 168 23.97 -16.87 4.22
CA ASN A 168 23.76 -15.45 4.53
C ASN A 168 23.36 -14.64 3.29
N THR A 169 22.78 -15.29 2.29
CA THR A 169 22.52 -14.68 0.99
C THR A 169 21.09 -14.91 0.54
N TYR A 170 20.40 -13.83 0.18
CA TYR A 170 19.15 -13.85 -0.57
C TYR A 170 19.47 -13.78 -2.07
N THR A 171 18.91 -14.73 -2.82
CA THR A 171 19.09 -14.79 -4.27
C THR A 171 18.47 -13.55 -4.92
N ASN A 172 19.16 -13.03 -5.93
CA ASN A 172 18.59 -12.04 -6.83
C ASN A 172 17.97 -12.81 -8.00
N SER A 173 16.65 -12.76 -8.16
CA SER A 173 15.93 -13.48 -9.20
C SER A 173 16.01 -12.81 -10.58
N ALA A 174 16.37 -11.53 -10.64
CA ALA A 174 16.57 -10.80 -11.91
C ALA A 174 17.99 -10.96 -12.49
N ASP A 175 19.02 -11.09 -11.64
CA ASP A 175 20.41 -11.29 -12.05
C ASP A 175 21.17 -12.18 -11.05
N THR A 176 21.67 -13.32 -11.52
CA THR A 176 22.42 -14.28 -10.70
C THR A 176 23.79 -13.78 -10.23
N ASN A 177 24.27 -12.63 -10.70
CA ASN A 177 25.59 -12.09 -10.32
C ASN A 177 25.56 -11.21 -9.07
N TYR A 178 24.40 -10.65 -8.71
CA TYR A 178 24.28 -9.62 -7.67
C TYR A 178 23.29 -10.02 -6.58
N HIS A 179 23.58 -11.11 -5.87
CA HIS A 179 22.80 -11.53 -4.71
C HIS A 179 22.93 -10.56 -3.52
N ALA A 180 21.93 -10.51 -2.64
CA ALA A 180 21.99 -9.70 -1.43
C ALA A 180 22.56 -10.51 -0.28
N THR A 181 23.48 -9.92 0.49
CA THR A 181 24.06 -10.54 1.69
C THR A 181 23.46 -9.91 2.93
N ILE A 182 23.08 -10.72 3.92
CA ILE A 182 22.68 -10.22 5.23
C ILE A 182 23.86 -10.15 6.18
N GLY A 183 23.79 -9.24 7.15
CA GLY A 183 24.54 -9.35 8.40
C GLY A 183 23.59 -9.37 9.58
N GLY A 184 24.07 -9.94 10.69
CA GLY A 184 23.20 -10.26 11.83
C GLY A 184 22.45 -11.57 11.63
N SER A 185 21.29 -11.68 12.24
CA SER A 185 20.41 -12.85 12.19
C SER A 185 19.03 -12.41 11.73
N VAL A 186 18.92 -11.97 10.48
CA VAL A 186 17.69 -11.47 9.86
C VAL A 186 16.68 -12.62 9.69
N PRO A 187 15.65 -12.76 10.54
CA PRO A 187 14.67 -13.82 10.40
C PRO A 187 13.79 -13.58 9.16
N VAL A 188 13.19 -14.67 8.68
CA VAL A 188 12.16 -14.61 7.65
C VAL A 188 10.81 -14.49 8.35
N ASP A 189 10.11 -13.40 8.09
CA ASP A 189 8.71 -13.22 8.45
C ASP A 189 7.84 -13.92 7.38
N ASN A 190 6.88 -14.73 7.81
CA ASN A 190 5.95 -15.41 6.91
C ASN A 190 4.65 -14.62 6.68
N GLU A 191 4.52 -13.44 7.29
CA GLU A 191 3.41 -12.49 7.08
C GLU A 191 3.88 -11.31 6.21
N GLY A 192 4.73 -11.57 5.22
CA GLY A 192 5.17 -10.56 4.24
C GLY A 192 4.03 -10.18 3.30
N SER A 193 4.01 -8.93 2.82
CA SER A 193 2.93 -8.39 1.95
C SER A 193 2.59 -9.24 0.71
N ILE A 194 3.53 -10.01 0.19
CA ILE A 194 3.39 -10.81 -1.05
C ILE A 194 3.76 -12.29 -0.80
N SER A 195 4.34 -12.59 0.38
CA SER A 195 4.69 -13.93 0.87
C SER A 195 5.54 -13.77 2.14
N LYS A 196 6.87 -13.64 1.99
CA LYS A 196 7.81 -13.48 3.09
C LYS A 196 8.47 -12.12 3.08
N ALA A 197 8.99 -11.75 4.25
CA ALA A 197 9.79 -10.55 4.39
C ALA A 197 11.03 -10.81 5.25
N ALA A 198 12.05 -9.98 5.06
CA ALA A 198 13.17 -9.90 5.96
C ALA A 198 12.79 -9.08 7.21
N GLN A 199 12.81 -9.70 8.39
CA GLN A 199 12.57 -9.01 9.65
C GLN A 199 13.89 -8.49 10.22
N TYR A 200 13.94 -7.19 10.54
CA TYR A 200 15.12 -6.54 11.13
C TYR A 200 14.89 -6.37 12.64
N ASP A 201 14.97 -7.46 13.41
CA ASP A 201 14.55 -7.53 14.82
C ASP A 201 15.64 -7.09 15.81
N ALA A 202 16.91 -7.09 15.39
CA ALA A 202 18.04 -6.89 16.27
C ALA A 202 19.04 -5.82 15.79
N ASP A 203 19.81 -5.33 16.77
CA ASP A 203 20.92 -4.44 16.48
C ASP A 203 21.99 -5.17 15.65
N GLY A 204 22.20 -4.70 14.42
CA GLY A 204 23.21 -5.26 13.53
C GLY A 204 22.64 -6.08 12.38
N ASP A 205 21.31 -6.18 12.29
CA ASP A 205 20.62 -6.69 11.11
C ASP A 205 20.69 -5.66 9.98
N TRP A 206 21.10 -6.13 8.80
CA TRP A 206 21.16 -5.33 7.58
C TRP A 206 21.16 -6.21 6.34
N LEU A 207 20.75 -5.62 5.22
CA LEU A 207 20.87 -6.20 3.88
C LEU A 207 21.89 -5.40 3.05
N LYS A 208 22.74 -6.10 2.31
CA LYS A 208 23.76 -5.51 1.43
C LYS A 208 23.62 -6.03 0.02
N ILE A 209 23.47 -5.10 -0.92
CA ILE A 209 23.43 -5.36 -2.36
C ILE A 209 24.72 -4.82 -3.00
N ASP A 210 25.24 -5.52 -3.99
CA ASP A 210 26.39 -5.07 -4.77
C ASP A 210 26.01 -3.86 -5.65
N PRO A 211 26.70 -2.71 -5.52
CA PRO A 211 26.31 -1.49 -6.21
C PRO A 211 26.55 -1.55 -7.72
N ARG A 212 27.29 -2.54 -8.21
CA ARG A 212 27.48 -2.73 -9.66
C ARG A 212 26.16 -3.03 -10.37
N ILE A 213 25.12 -3.43 -9.64
CA ILE A 213 23.76 -3.56 -10.16
C ILE A 213 23.20 -2.24 -10.73
N PHE A 214 23.64 -1.08 -10.21
CA PHE A 214 23.27 0.25 -10.71
C PHE A 214 24.23 0.79 -11.78
N SER A 215 25.36 0.11 -12.01
CA SER A 215 26.44 0.64 -12.88
C SER A 215 26.08 0.66 -14.36
N GLN A 216 25.03 -0.08 -14.75
CA GLN A 216 24.60 -0.19 -16.14
C GLN A 216 23.54 0.86 -16.55
N SER A 217 23.02 1.65 -15.60
CA SER A 217 21.99 2.65 -15.87
C SER A 217 22.31 4.03 -15.29
N THR A 218 21.97 5.06 -16.05
CA THR A 218 22.04 6.47 -15.61
C THR A 218 20.79 6.93 -14.86
N GLN A 219 19.72 6.13 -14.87
CA GLN A 219 18.47 6.35 -14.13
C GLN A 219 18.04 5.03 -13.49
N ASN A 220 17.83 5.04 -12.18
CA ASN A 220 17.49 3.82 -11.45
C ASN A 220 16.27 4.11 -10.59
N SER A 221 15.24 3.28 -10.72
CA SER A 221 14.16 3.26 -9.76
C SER A 221 14.42 2.16 -8.72
N ILE A 222 13.95 2.40 -7.50
CA ILE A 222 13.94 1.41 -6.42
C ILE A 222 12.51 1.36 -5.92
N SER A 223 11.88 0.19 -5.96
CA SER A 223 10.58 -0.05 -5.37
C SER A 223 10.69 -1.11 -4.29
N MET A 224 9.93 -0.97 -3.20
CA MET A 224 9.89 -1.96 -2.13
C MET A 224 8.61 -1.90 -1.30
N TRP A 225 8.32 -3.04 -0.68
CA TRP A 225 7.35 -3.23 0.39
C TRP A 225 8.07 -3.16 1.72
N PHE A 226 7.48 -2.45 2.67
CA PHE A 226 8.00 -2.38 4.03
C PHE A 226 6.86 -2.25 5.03
N CYS A 227 7.06 -2.83 6.21
CA CYS A 227 6.22 -2.63 7.38
C CYS A 227 7.12 -2.03 8.47
N LEU A 228 6.63 -1.00 9.16
CA LEU A 228 7.27 -0.49 10.37
C LEU A 228 6.47 -0.96 11.56
N GLU A 229 7.11 -1.62 12.52
CA GLU A 229 6.43 -2.02 13.75
C GLU A 229 5.79 -0.79 14.44
N ASN A 230 4.61 -0.97 15.03
CA ASN A 230 3.77 0.12 15.57
C ASN A 230 4.48 1.04 16.58
N ASP A 231 5.57 0.57 17.19
CA ASP A 231 6.38 1.31 18.17
C ASP A 231 7.79 1.69 17.65
N PHE A 232 8.01 1.63 16.34
CA PHE A 232 9.31 1.97 15.75
C PHE A 232 9.63 3.45 15.97
N VAL A 233 10.44 3.72 17.01
CA VAL A 233 10.94 5.04 17.38
C VAL A 233 12.47 5.01 17.35
N GLN A 234 13.05 5.67 16.36
CA GLN A 234 14.49 5.77 16.23
C GLN A 234 14.90 7.10 15.59
N ASN A 235 15.96 7.71 16.13
CA ASN A 235 16.55 8.88 15.51
C ASN A 235 17.20 8.52 14.17
N LYS A 236 17.22 9.49 13.26
CA LYS A 236 17.90 9.36 11.97
C LYS A 236 19.30 8.77 12.14
N VAL A 237 19.64 7.83 11.26
CA VAL A 237 20.97 7.23 11.19
C VAL A 237 22.04 8.32 10.94
N THR A 238 23.00 8.43 11.85
CA THR A 238 24.10 9.40 11.79
C THR A 238 25.42 8.80 11.30
N SER A 239 25.50 7.47 11.23
CA SER A 239 26.66 6.73 10.73
C SER A 239 26.24 5.32 10.32
N ILE A 240 26.98 4.68 9.42
CA ILE A 240 26.69 3.29 9.05
C ILE A 240 26.79 2.32 10.24
N ALA A 241 27.62 2.64 11.23
CA ALA A 241 27.73 1.86 12.46
C ALA A 241 26.49 1.99 13.37
N SER A 242 25.71 3.07 13.23
CA SER A 242 24.46 3.33 13.93
C SER A 242 23.21 3.02 13.10
N ALA A 243 23.36 2.48 11.89
CA ALA A 243 22.28 2.09 10.98
C ALA A 243 21.55 0.79 11.37
N ARG A 244 21.67 0.39 12.64
CA ARG A 244 21.20 -0.88 13.19
C ARG A 244 19.68 -0.81 13.36
N ARG A 245 18.97 -1.86 12.93
CA ARG A 245 17.49 -2.00 12.90
C ARG A 245 16.73 -1.18 11.85
N THR A 246 17.42 -0.43 10.99
CA THR A 246 16.73 0.53 10.11
C THR A 246 17.20 0.52 8.68
N ALA A 247 18.40 -0.02 8.41
CA ALA A 247 18.96 -0.03 7.08
C ALA A 247 18.39 -1.18 6.24
N PHE A 248 17.40 -0.85 5.41
CA PHE A 248 16.87 -1.75 4.37
C PHE A 248 17.94 -2.13 3.35
N TRP A 249 18.92 -1.25 3.15
CA TRP A 249 20.05 -1.50 2.27
C TRP A 249 21.25 -0.66 2.73
N SER A 250 22.44 -1.26 2.81
CA SER A 250 23.68 -0.52 2.98
C SER A 250 24.81 -1.06 2.10
N TYR A 251 25.72 -0.17 1.69
CA TYR A 251 26.93 -0.52 0.95
C TYR A 251 28.19 -0.43 1.83
N ASN A 252 28.77 -1.60 2.09
CA ASN A 252 30.09 -1.82 2.71
C ASN A 252 30.20 -1.48 4.22
N THR A 253 30.80 -2.38 5.00
CA THR A 253 30.96 -2.27 6.46
C THR A 253 32.20 -1.47 6.89
N VAL A 254 32.98 -0.98 5.93
CA VAL A 254 34.20 -0.19 6.15
C VAL A 254 34.11 1.15 5.45
N ASN A 255 34.59 2.21 6.12
CA ASN A 255 34.80 3.56 5.57
C ASN A 255 35.59 3.47 4.26
N SER A 256 34.87 3.37 3.15
CA SER A 256 35.40 3.21 1.80
C SER A 256 35.27 4.53 1.05
N THR A 257 36.14 4.74 0.07
CA THR A 257 36.12 5.89 -0.84
C THR A 257 35.02 5.81 -1.92
N THR A 258 34.17 4.78 -1.88
CA THR A 258 33.01 4.65 -2.78
C THR A 258 31.74 5.14 -2.09
N PRO A 259 30.82 5.82 -2.81
CA PRO A 259 29.59 6.35 -2.23
C PRO A 259 28.76 5.21 -1.63
N GLN A 260 28.39 5.35 -0.36
CA GLN A 260 27.51 4.40 0.31
C GLN A 260 26.10 4.92 0.21
N LEU A 261 25.21 4.17 -0.43
CA LEU A 261 23.78 4.45 -0.40
C LEU A 261 23.19 3.66 0.76
N VAL A 262 22.43 4.36 1.62
CA VAL A 262 21.73 3.77 2.75
C VAL A 262 20.29 4.20 2.70
N LEU A 263 19.39 3.23 2.59
CA LEU A 263 17.97 3.49 2.78
C LEU A 263 17.60 3.13 4.21
N SER A 264 17.04 4.08 4.95
CA SER A 264 16.65 3.87 6.34
C SER A 264 15.30 4.45 6.71
N ALA A 265 14.52 3.73 7.52
CA ALA A 265 13.36 4.26 8.21
C ALA A 265 13.77 4.92 9.53
N PHE A 266 13.08 6.00 9.91
CA PHE A 266 13.22 6.59 11.24
C PHE A 266 11.95 7.34 11.66
N LYS A 267 11.76 7.47 12.97
CA LYS A 267 10.69 8.24 13.62
C LYS A 267 11.32 9.02 14.76
N ALA A 268 11.45 10.33 14.60
CA ALA A 268 12.25 11.14 15.51
C ALA A 268 11.70 11.07 16.94
N VAL A 269 12.58 10.83 17.92
CA VAL A 269 12.18 10.69 19.34
C VAL A 269 11.44 11.94 19.85
N ASN A 270 11.76 13.11 19.29
CA ASN A 270 11.18 14.40 19.68
C ASN A 270 10.04 14.87 18.75
N ASN A 271 9.72 14.10 17.71
CA ASN A 271 8.66 14.37 16.75
C ASN A 271 8.08 13.02 16.29
N LEU A 272 7.23 12.47 17.15
CA LEU A 272 6.65 11.14 17.04
C LEU A 272 5.47 11.07 16.07
N ASP A 273 5.13 12.17 15.42
CA ASP A 273 3.89 12.22 14.62
C ASP A 273 4.12 11.70 13.19
N GLN A 274 5.37 11.56 12.73
CA GLN A 274 5.66 11.15 11.35
C GLN A 274 6.86 10.21 11.24
N GLN A 275 6.59 9.00 10.73
CA GLN A 275 7.62 8.09 10.22
C GLN A 275 8.09 8.56 8.85
N LYS A 276 9.38 8.36 8.58
CA LYS A 276 10.02 8.78 7.33
C LYS A 276 10.97 7.70 6.83
N ILE A 277 11.06 7.59 5.52
CA ILE A 277 12.12 6.84 4.85
C ILE A 277 13.08 7.84 4.20
N ILE A 278 14.37 7.64 4.44
CA ILE A 278 15.43 8.47 3.86
C ILE A 278 16.40 7.61 3.08
N LEU A 279 16.68 8.06 1.85
CA LEU A 279 17.82 7.62 1.08
C LEU A 279 19.00 8.58 1.34
N THR A 280 20.02 8.09 2.03
CA THR A 280 21.20 8.86 2.41
C THR A 280 22.43 8.35 1.66
N THR A 281 23.28 9.28 1.22
CA THR A 281 24.64 8.96 0.78
C THR A 281 25.67 9.25 1.87
N TYR A 282 26.65 8.38 1.99
CA TYR A 282 27.88 8.62 2.76
C TYR A 282 29.07 8.60 1.80
N ASN A 283 29.80 9.71 1.75
CA ASN A 283 31.00 9.83 0.93
C ASN A 283 32.11 10.48 1.75
N ASN A 284 33.20 9.75 2.01
CA ASN A 284 34.35 10.23 2.78
C ASN A 284 33.98 10.89 4.13
N GLY A 285 32.98 10.34 4.82
CA GLY A 285 32.49 10.87 6.10
C GLY A 285 31.48 12.01 5.99
N ILE A 286 31.12 12.44 4.78
CA ILE A 286 30.04 13.41 4.53
C ILE A 286 28.74 12.64 4.32
N GLN A 287 27.72 12.98 5.10
CA GLN A 287 26.36 12.48 4.98
C GLN A 287 25.50 13.46 4.18
N SER A 288 24.77 13.00 3.16
CA SER A 288 23.82 13.82 2.40
C SER A 288 22.54 13.04 2.12
N ASP A 289 21.39 13.63 2.46
CA ASP A 289 20.09 13.05 2.15
C ASP A 289 19.75 13.36 0.70
N LEU A 290 19.51 12.31 -0.08
CA LEU A 290 19.08 12.43 -1.47
C LEU A 290 17.56 12.51 -1.55
N ILE A 291 16.86 11.66 -0.80
CA ILE A 291 15.40 11.57 -0.82
C ILE A 291 14.89 11.43 0.62
N VAL A 292 13.83 12.17 0.94
CA VAL A 292 13.09 12.04 2.19
C VAL A 292 11.62 11.85 1.82
N ALA A 293 11.11 10.64 2.06
CA ALA A 293 9.70 10.31 1.89
C ALA A 293 9.01 10.23 3.26
N LEU A 294 7.79 10.75 3.33
CA LEU A 294 6.91 10.50 4.47
C LEU A 294 6.29 9.12 4.28
N VAL A 295 6.24 8.31 5.34
CA VAL A 295 5.46 7.07 5.32
C VAL A 295 3.99 7.46 5.33
N PRO A 296 3.21 7.12 4.28
CA PRO A 296 1.78 7.43 4.25
C PRO A 296 1.09 6.84 5.48
N GLN A 297 0.28 7.62 6.18
CA GLN A 297 -0.43 7.14 7.39
C GLN A 297 -1.80 6.54 7.07
N ASP A 298 -2.17 6.57 5.79
CA ASP A 298 -3.51 6.29 5.26
C ASP A 298 -3.48 5.45 3.97
N LYS A 299 -2.28 5.07 3.51
CA LYS A 299 -2.06 4.18 2.35
C LYS A 299 -1.33 2.95 2.81
N PHE A 300 -2.07 2.11 3.51
CA PHE A 300 -1.62 0.76 3.81
C PHE A 300 -1.95 -0.15 2.63
N ILE A 301 -1.11 -1.14 2.41
CA ILE A 301 -1.37 -2.32 1.60
C ILE A 301 -1.78 -3.42 2.55
N ASP A 302 -2.74 -4.23 2.12
CA ASP A 302 -3.28 -5.46 2.73
C ASP A 302 -3.00 -5.69 4.22
N ASP A 303 -4.05 -5.80 5.03
CA ASP A 303 -4.06 -5.95 6.50
C ASP A 303 -3.71 -4.70 7.33
N ALA A 304 -3.54 -3.55 6.67
CA ALA A 304 -3.23 -2.26 7.27
C ALA A 304 -1.83 -2.15 7.91
N LYS A 305 -0.86 -3.01 7.57
CA LYS A 305 0.51 -2.94 8.10
C LYS A 305 1.56 -2.57 7.06
N TRP A 306 1.36 -2.92 5.79
CA TRP A 306 2.40 -2.78 4.76
C TRP A 306 2.30 -1.46 4.00
N HIS A 307 3.44 -0.99 3.51
CA HIS A 307 3.56 0.22 2.71
C HIS A 307 4.42 -0.06 1.47
N GLN A 308 4.09 0.57 0.35
CA GLN A 308 4.91 0.56 -0.86
C GLN A 308 5.57 1.91 -1.03
N LEU A 309 6.85 1.89 -1.40
CA LEU A 309 7.57 3.11 -1.74
C LEU A 309 8.40 2.91 -3.00
N THR A 310 8.30 3.87 -3.90
CA THR A 310 9.10 3.92 -5.12
C THR A 310 9.92 5.20 -5.19
N PHE A 311 11.22 5.04 -5.38
CA PHE A 311 12.19 6.09 -5.65
C PHE A 311 12.56 6.05 -7.14
N VAL A 312 12.78 7.20 -7.76
CA VAL A 312 13.20 7.35 -9.18
C VAL A 312 14.35 8.34 -9.25
#